data_AF-A0A0M2GK54-F1
#
_entry.id   AF-A0A0M2GK54-F1
#
_cell.length_a   1.000
_cell.length_b   1.000
_cell.length_c   1.000
_cell.angle_alpha   90.00
_cell.angle_beta   90.00
_cell.angle_gamma   90.00
#
_symmetry.space_group_name_H-M   'P 1'
#
loop_
_entity.id
_entity.type
_entity.pdbx_description
1 polymer ?
#
loop_
_entity_poly.entity_id
_entity_poly.type
_entity_poly.pdbx_seq_one_letter_code
_entity_poly.pdbx_strand_id
1 'polypeptide(L)'
;MTRAISLHDVSKAYPRGARVVDRLSLDISPGEFLVLLGPSGCGKSTVLRMIAGLEEIDEGRLLLDGEYANDLPPSGRDMAMVFQNFALYPNMTSRANIGFPLRIEDPGTDPRPRVDATARMLGIEDLLDRLPGQLSGGERQRVAMGRAIARHPSAFLMDEPLSNLDAKLRTHLRAEISRLTAELGVTTIYVTHDQAEAMSLGDRVAVLRGGVLQQVDSPRVVYALPRNVFVAAFIGTPRINLLRGLVRAPLDGAMTISLGKQFLRLPEPLSLDHQLLRVQQGREVIVGLRSEAVRIAKHSAARPGEVPITGLVEHVEFQGHEILVHFNTGSSPAVVPELEAPRPRPGRPARRRRRDGSVLTRLRERTGAGRAGPVVTLDDPRDNEVRPPSAEPRLPGDLIVRTTPDLALRHSMQVPLLVDLAHLFVFDQQGDRICPHPARLPDLGE
;
A
#
# COMPACT_ATOMS: atom_id res chain seq x y z
N MET A 1 9.26 4.46 28.52
CA MET A 1 9.57 5.82 28.06
C MET A 1 9.24 5.85 26.59
N THR A 2 8.29 6.67 26.18
CA THR A 2 7.86 6.82 24.78
C THR A 2 8.45 8.07 24.20
N ARG A 3 8.77 8.04 22.91
CA ARG A 3 9.37 9.18 22.21
C ARG A 3 8.41 9.80 21.20
N ALA A 4 8.40 11.13 21.11
CA ALA A 4 7.84 11.83 19.97
C ALA A 4 8.84 11.80 18.80
N ILE A 5 8.35 11.58 17.59
CA ILE A 5 9.18 11.55 16.38
C ILE A 5 8.57 12.52 15.36
N SER A 6 9.36 13.51 14.93
CA SER A 6 8.93 14.49 13.94
C SER A 6 9.89 14.53 12.77
N LEU A 7 9.34 14.49 11.56
CA LEU A 7 10.04 14.66 10.30
C LEU A 7 9.55 15.98 9.70
N HIS A 8 10.47 16.88 9.35
CA HIS A 8 10.18 18.15 8.71
C HIS A 8 10.87 18.22 7.36
N ASP A 9 10.05 18.16 6.31
CA ASP A 9 10.42 18.24 4.90
C ASP A 9 11.61 17.33 4.53
N VAL A 10 11.64 16.12 5.11
CA VAL A 10 12.76 15.22 4.90
C VAL A 10 12.79 14.69 3.48
N SER A 11 13.96 14.68 2.87
CA SER A 11 14.16 14.15 1.51
C SER A 11 15.36 13.23 1.42
N LYS A 12 15.27 12.25 0.52
CA LYS A 12 16.33 11.29 0.22
C LYS A 12 16.43 11.02 -1.27
N ALA A 13 17.63 11.12 -1.82
CA ALA A 13 18.01 10.74 -3.16
C ALA A 13 19.25 9.84 -3.12
N TYR A 14 19.27 8.79 -3.93
CA TYR A 14 20.47 7.96 -4.10
C TYR A 14 21.29 8.45 -5.30
N PRO A 15 22.62 8.24 -5.29
CA PRO A 15 23.48 8.63 -6.41
C PRO A 15 22.97 8.06 -7.75
N ARG A 16 22.83 8.92 -8.76
CA ARG A 16 22.30 8.59 -10.11
C ARG A 16 20.85 8.07 -10.13
N GLY A 17 20.11 8.21 -9.04
CA GLY A 17 18.71 7.81 -8.93
C GLY A 17 17.76 8.99 -8.87
N ALA A 18 16.46 8.70 -9.00
CA ALA A 18 15.41 9.65 -8.67
C ALA A 18 15.35 9.86 -7.14
N ARG A 19 14.78 10.99 -6.73
CA ARG A 19 14.43 11.26 -5.33
C ARG A 19 13.44 10.19 -4.85
N VAL A 20 13.79 9.44 -3.80
CA VAL A 20 13.02 8.31 -3.27
C VAL A 20 12.06 8.74 -2.18
N VAL A 21 12.40 9.81 -1.45
CA VAL A 21 11.51 10.50 -0.50
C VAL A 21 11.60 11.99 -0.80
N ASP A 22 10.47 12.66 -0.98
CA ASP A 22 10.42 14.09 -1.32
C ASP A 22 9.59 14.87 -0.31
N ARG A 23 10.28 15.76 0.43
CA ARG A 23 9.73 16.71 1.41
C ARG A 23 8.64 16.11 2.29
N LEU A 24 8.96 14.98 2.91
CA LEU A 24 8.05 14.29 3.81
C LEU A 24 8.02 15.00 5.16
N SER A 25 6.84 15.48 5.53
CA SER A 25 6.56 16.07 6.84
C SER A 25 5.57 15.18 7.58
N LEU A 26 5.93 14.70 8.77
CA LEU A 26 5.17 13.71 9.53
C LEU A 26 5.50 13.80 11.02
N ASP A 27 4.46 13.96 11.84
CA ASP A 27 4.55 13.95 13.30
C ASP A 27 3.90 12.69 13.87
N ILE A 28 4.61 12.06 14.81
CA ILE A 28 4.24 10.83 15.52
C ILE A 28 4.29 11.11 17.01
N SER A 29 3.14 10.93 17.66
CA SER A 29 2.96 11.19 19.08
C SER A 29 3.59 10.08 19.93
N PRO A 30 4.01 10.37 21.17
CA PRO A 30 4.48 9.34 22.09
C PRO A 30 3.43 8.24 22.31
N GLY A 31 3.82 6.98 22.11
CA GLY A 31 2.93 5.82 22.26
C GLY A 31 2.02 5.54 21.05
N GLU A 32 2.07 6.36 20.00
CA GLU A 32 1.27 6.15 18.78
C GLU A 32 1.78 4.95 17.98
N PHE A 33 0.84 4.14 17.47
CA PHE A 33 1.09 3.13 16.46
C PHE A 33 0.81 3.72 15.06
N LEU A 34 1.85 4.22 14.38
CA LEU A 34 1.74 4.72 13.02
C LEU A 34 2.12 3.64 11.99
N VAL A 35 1.25 3.42 11.00
CA VAL A 35 1.55 2.55 9.85
C VAL A 35 1.95 3.36 8.62
N LEU A 36 3.13 3.11 8.08
CA LEU A 36 3.54 3.58 6.75
C LEU A 36 3.05 2.58 5.69
N LEU A 37 2.14 3.04 4.82
CA LEU A 37 1.48 2.23 3.81
C LEU A 37 1.73 2.80 2.40
N GLY A 38 1.86 1.92 1.40
CA GLY A 38 1.97 2.35 0.00
C GLY A 38 2.56 1.26 -0.90
N PRO A 39 2.57 1.48 -2.23
CA PRO A 39 3.10 0.53 -3.20
C PRO A 39 4.56 0.14 -2.94
N SER A 40 5.00 -0.98 -3.51
CA SER A 40 6.42 -1.35 -3.45
C SER A 40 7.28 -0.26 -4.11
N GLY A 41 8.42 0.06 -3.50
CA GLY A 41 9.34 1.09 -3.99
C GLY A 41 8.95 2.55 -3.72
N CYS A 42 7.87 2.84 -2.98
CA CYS A 42 7.47 4.23 -2.69
C CYS A 42 8.26 4.94 -1.57
N GLY A 43 9.33 4.31 -1.04
CA GLY A 43 10.23 4.93 -0.06
C GLY A 43 9.96 4.60 1.42
N LYS A 44 8.97 3.76 1.77
CA LYS A 44 8.61 3.43 3.17
C LYS A 44 9.79 2.94 4.02
N SER A 45 10.50 1.90 3.55
CA SER A 45 11.67 1.35 4.26
C SER A 45 12.82 2.35 4.32
N THR A 46 12.94 3.25 3.33
CA THR A 46 13.92 4.35 3.37
C THR A 46 13.57 5.35 4.47
N VAL A 47 12.30 5.77 4.60
CA VAL A 47 11.83 6.60 5.71
C VAL A 47 12.13 5.94 7.05
N LEU A 48 11.78 4.65 7.20
CA LEU A 48 12.04 3.92 8.44
C LEU A 48 13.53 3.84 8.79
N ARG A 49 14.39 3.60 7.80
CA ARG A 49 15.86 3.57 7.98
C ARG A 49 16.44 4.94 8.30
N MET A 50 15.90 6.02 7.73
CA MET A 50 16.28 7.38 8.08
C MET A 50 15.94 7.70 9.54
N ILE A 51 14.78 7.26 10.04
CA ILE A 51 14.41 7.38 11.47
C ILE A 51 15.36 6.54 12.34
N ALA A 52 15.71 5.33 11.92
CA ALA A 52 16.64 4.45 12.62
C ALA A 52 18.11 4.92 12.61
N GLY A 53 18.46 5.86 11.73
CA GLY A 53 19.84 6.31 11.50
C GLY A 53 20.68 5.37 10.62
N LEU A 54 20.03 4.41 9.96
CA LEU A 54 20.68 3.47 9.03
C LEU A 54 20.83 4.06 7.61
N GLU A 55 20.15 5.17 7.35
CA GLU A 55 20.24 5.96 6.13
C GLU A 55 20.37 7.44 6.53
N GLU A 56 21.22 8.19 5.83
CA GLU A 56 21.38 9.64 6.04
C GLU A 56 20.18 10.39 5.44
N ILE A 57 19.83 11.53 6.03
CA ILE A 57 18.81 12.45 5.52
C ILE A 57 19.51 13.52 4.71
N ASP A 58 19.17 13.68 3.42
CA ASP A 58 19.86 14.62 2.54
C ASP A 58 19.36 16.07 2.75
N GLU A 59 18.06 16.25 2.96
CA GLU A 59 17.41 17.54 3.22
C GLU A 59 16.37 17.38 4.32
N GLY A 60 16.07 18.47 5.05
CA GLY A 60 15.08 18.49 6.13
C GLY A 60 15.64 18.08 7.49
N ARG A 61 14.74 17.86 8.45
CA ARG A 61 15.11 17.61 9.86
C ARG A 61 14.31 16.45 10.44
N LEU A 62 15.01 15.55 11.12
CA LEU A 62 14.44 14.59 12.06
C LEU A 62 14.62 15.15 13.46
N LEU A 63 13.53 15.23 14.20
CA LEU A 63 13.52 15.58 15.61
C LEU A 63 13.05 14.39 16.45
N LEU A 64 13.72 14.15 17.56
CA LEU A 64 13.34 13.15 18.56
C LEU A 64 13.09 13.87 19.88
N ASP A 65 11.83 13.90 20.35
CA ASP A 65 11.36 14.79 21.43
C ASP A 65 11.68 16.28 21.20
N GLY A 66 11.62 16.71 19.93
CA GLY A 66 11.94 18.09 19.55
C GLY A 66 13.43 18.40 19.39
N GLU A 67 14.33 17.46 19.73
CA GLU A 67 15.77 17.63 19.56
C GLU A 67 16.25 17.13 18.20
N TYR A 68 17.14 17.88 17.55
CA TYR A 68 17.70 17.51 16.25
C TYR A 68 18.49 16.20 16.31
N ALA A 69 18.18 15.27 15.40
CA ALA A 69 18.66 13.89 15.47
C ALA A 69 19.25 13.35 14.16
N ASN A 70 19.38 14.15 13.10
CA ASN A 70 19.93 13.66 11.82
C ASN A 70 21.32 13.03 11.99
N ASP A 71 22.18 13.71 12.77
CA ASP A 71 23.58 13.33 12.98
C ASP A 71 23.78 12.30 14.10
N LEU A 72 22.70 11.92 14.81
CA LEU A 72 22.80 10.90 15.85
C LEU A 72 23.05 9.53 15.19
N PRO A 73 24.08 8.78 15.63
CA PRO A 73 24.30 7.43 15.16
C PRO A 73 23.13 6.52 15.60
N PRO A 74 22.88 5.39 14.91
CA PRO A 74 21.78 4.47 15.26
C PRO A 74 21.72 4.08 16.75
N SER A 75 22.87 3.83 17.37
CA SER A 75 22.95 3.47 18.80
C SER A 75 22.55 4.61 19.74
N GLY A 76 22.73 5.87 19.32
CA GLY A 76 22.39 7.06 20.09
C GLY A 76 20.91 7.46 20.00
N ARG A 77 20.11 6.79 19.15
CA ARG A 77 18.68 7.09 18.98
C ARG A 77 17.77 6.35 19.94
N ASP A 78 18.30 5.34 20.63
CA ASP A 78 17.57 4.48 21.56
C ASP A 78 16.27 3.87 20.97
N MET A 79 16.40 3.31 19.77
CA MET A 79 15.30 2.64 19.07
C MET A 79 15.64 1.16 18.84
N ALA A 80 14.60 0.33 18.65
CA ALA A 80 14.77 -1.05 18.22
C ALA A 80 14.11 -1.27 16.86
N MET A 81 14.84 -1.90 15.95
CA MET A 81 14.37 -2.21 14.61
C MET A 81 14.18 -3.72 14.43
N VAL A 82 13.02 -4.10 13.87
CA VAL A 82 12.68 -5.46 13.46
C VAL A 82 12.67 -5.50 11.93
N PHE A 83 13.58 -6.27 11.35
CA PHE A 83 13.75 -6.39 9.90
C PHE A 83 12.85 -7.48 9.31
N GLN A 84 12.48 -7.32 8.03
CA GLN A 84 11.69 -8.27 7.24
C GLN A 84 12.18 -9.73 7.30
N ASN A 85 13.50 -9.94 7.30
CA ASN A 85 14.12 -11.27 7.36
C ASN A 85 14.44 -11.73 8.79
N PHE A 86 13.87 -11.08 9.81
CA PHE A 86 14.12 -11.28 11.25
C PHE A 86 15.55 -10.90 11.71
N ALA A 87 16.54 -11.01 10.82
CA ALA A 87 17.96 -10.71 11.03
C ALA A 87 18.53 -11.40 12.29
N LEU A 88 18.10 -12.62 12.59
CA LEU A 88 18.64 -13.41 13.70
C LEU A 88 20.03 -13.95 13.37
N TYR A 89 20.91 -14.01 14.37
CA TYR A 89 22.23 -14.62 14.22
C TYR A 89 22.06 -16.15 14.13
N PRO A 90 22.42 -16.79 13.00
CA PRO A 90 22.11 -18.20 12.75
C PRO A 90 22.86 -19.15 13.68
N ASN A 91 24.03 -18.72 14.17
CA ASN A 91 24.92 -19.52 15.02
C ASN A 91 24.70 -19.26 16.52
N MET A 92 23.64 -18.53 16.90
CA MET A 92 23.28 -18.23 18.29
C MET A 92 21.91 -18.83 18.60
N THR A 93 21.73 -19.36 19.81
CA THR A 93 20.40 -19.79 20.28
C THR A 93 19.44 -18.61 20.40
N SER A 94 18.14 -18.86 20.51
CA SER A 94 17.13 -17.81 20.76
C SER A 94 17.48 -16.98 22.00
N ARG A 95 17.90 -17.63 23.09
CA ARG A 95 18.40 -16.99 24.32
C ARG A 95 19.57 -16.07 24.05
N ALA A 96 20.55 -16.54 23.27
CA ALA A 96 21.72 -15.74 22.92
C ALA A 96 21.36 -14.57 21.99
N ASN A 97 20.44 -14.75 21.05
CA ASN A 97 19.93 -13.69 20.19
C ASN A 97 19.23 -12.58 21.00
N ILE A 98 18.35 -12.94 21.93
CA ILE A 98 17.62 -11.99 22.77
C ILE A 98 18.57 -11.26 23.74
N GLY A 99 19.52 -11.99 24.33
CA GLY A 99 20.47 -11.42 25.29
C GLY A 99 21.64 -10.65 24.67
N PHE A 100 21.91 -10.82 23.37
CA PHE A 100 23.01 -10.14 22.67
C PHE A 100 23.01 -8.62 22.85
N PRO A 101 21.91 -7.88 22.55
CA PRO A 101 21.90 -6.43 22.74
C PRO A 101 22.19 -6.00 24.19
N LEU A 102 21.69 -6.76 25.17
CA LEU A 102 21.86 -6.45 26.59
C LEU A 102 23.33 -6.52 27.03
N ARG A 103 24.10 -7.47 26.48
CA ARG A 103 25.53 -7.60 26.77
C ARG A 103 26.37 -6.47 26.19
N ILE A 104 25.88 -5.82 25.12
CA ILE A 104 26.54 -4.66 24.52
C ILE A 104 26.21 -3.40 25.30
N GLU A 105 24.94 -3.26 25.69
CA GLU A 105 24.43 -2.13 26.48
C GLU A 105 25.09 -2.05 27.85
N ASP A 106 25.19 -3.18 28.56
CA ASP A 106 25.76 -3.25 29.91
C ASP A 106 26.71 -4.47 30.08
N PRO A 107 27.99 -4.32 29.68
CA PRO A 107 28.97 -5.38 29.82
C PRO A 107 29.23 -5.75 31.28
N GLY A 108 28.93 -7.00 31.65
CA GLY A 108 29.15 -7.53 33.00
C GLY A 108 27.85 -7.82 33.76
N THR A 109 26.73 -7.26 33.33
CA THR A 109 25.41 -7.59 33.86
C THR A 109 24.89 -8.88 33.23
N ASP A 110 24.30 -9.76 34.06
CA ASP A 110 23.70 -10.99 33.60
C ASP A 110 22.41 -10.70 32.80
N PRO A 111 22.35 -11.03 31.50
CA PRO A 111 21.15 -10.76 30.69
C PRO A 111 20.01 -11.74 30.98
N ARG A 112 20.26 -12.87 31.67
CA ARG A 112 19.27 -13.95 31.84
C ARG A 112 17.93 -13.48 32.42
N PRO A 113 17.87 -12.67 33.49
CA PRO A 113 16.59 -12.22 34.05
C PRO A 113 15.72 -11.45 33.04
N ARG A 114 16.31 -10.54 32.26
CA ARG A 114 15.61 -9.79 31.20
C ARG A 114 15.20 -10.70 30.05
N VAL A 115 16.08 -11.62 29.64
CA VAL A 115 15.77 -12.61 28.58
C VAL A 115 14.60 -13.50 28.99
N ASP A 116 14.60 -14.05 30.21
CA ASP A 116 13.56 -14.94 30.68
C ASP A 116 12.23 -14.20 30.89
N ALA A 117 12.25 -12.94 31.35
CA ALA A 117 11.05 -12.10 31.43
C ALA A 117 10.46 -11.82 30.03
N THR A 118 11.32 -11.50 29.06
CA THR A 118 10.91 -11.27 27.67
C THR A 118 10.36 -12.55 27.03
N ALA A 119 10.95 -13.70 27.34
CA ALA A 119 10.49 -15.00 26.84
C ALA A 119 9.10 -15.33 27.35
N ARG A 120 8.81 -15.09 28.64
CA ARG A 120 7.47 -15.26 29.24
C ARG A 120 6.41 -14.38 28.60
N MET A 121 6.75 -13.11 28.36
CA MET A 121 5.84 -12.16 27.72
C MET A 121 5.43 -12.61 26.30
N LEU A 122 6.33 -13.28 25.59
CA LEU A 122 6.15 -13.72 24.21
C LEU A 122 5.73 -15.19 24.09
N GLY A 123 5.65 -15.95 25.19
CA GLY A 123 5.37 -17.38 25.17
C GLY A 123 6.37 -18.19 24.35
N ILE A 124 7.66 -17.92 24.53
CA ILE A 124 8.77 -18.57 23.79
C ILE A 124 9.80 -19.24 24.70
N GLU A 125 9.46 -19.53 25.96
CA GLU A 125 10.36 -20.14 26.94
C GLU A 125 10.95 -21.46 26.43
N ASP A 126 10.12 -22.31 25.83
CA ASP A 126 10.51 -23.62 25.27
C ASP A 126 11.40 -23.52 24.01
N LEU A 127 11.59 -22.31 23.49
CA LEU A 127 12.37 -22.04 22.27
C LEU A 127 13.76 -21.47 22.58
N LEU A 128 14.04 -21.13 23.85
CA LEU A 128 15.23 -20.38 24.25
C LEU A 128 16.54 -21.07 23.86
N ASP A 129 16.58 -22.40 23.87
CA ASP A 129 17.80 -23.16 23.60
C ASP A 129 17.88 -23.67 22.14
N ARG A 130 16.90 -23.32 21.30
CA ARG A 130 16.88 -23.65 19.86
C ARG A 130 17.65 -22.63 19.03
N LEU A 131 18.20 -23.08 17.92
CA LEU A 131 18.81 -22.23 16.88
C LEU A 131 17.74 -21.74 15.89
N PRO A 132 17.92 -20.58 15.21
CA PRO A 132 16.94 -20.04 14.26
C PRO A 132 16.53 -20.98 13.12
N GLY A 133 17.44 -21.88 12.69
CA GLY A 133 17.16 -22.90 11.68
C GLY A 133 16.19 -24.00 12.14
N GLN A 134 15.95 -24.13 13.44
CA GLN A 134 15.05 -25.11 14.06
C GLN A 134 13.67 -24.52 14.38
N LEU A 135 13.44 -23.25 14.06
CA LEU A 135 12.22 -22.52 14.37
C LEU A 135 11.30 -22.41 13.14
N SER A 136 9.99 -22.35 13.36
CA SER A 136 9.02 -21.93 12.35
C SER A 136 9.15 -20.43 12.03
N GLY A 137 8.45 -19.95 10.99
CA GLY A 137 8.45 -18.53 10.64
C GLY A 137 7.92 -17.63 11.77
N GLY A 138 6.81 -18.02 12.40
CA GLY A 138 6.23 -17.28 13.52
C GLY A 138 7.11 -17.32 14.77
N GLU A 139 7.73 -18.46 15.06
CA GLU A 139 8.68 -18.59 16.17
C GLU A 139 9.91 -17.69 15.96
N ARG A 140 10.49 -17.64 14.75
CA ARG A 140 11.57 -16.71 14.42
C ARG A 140 11.16 -15.26 14.61
N GLN A 141 9.93 -14.92 14.23
CA GLN A 141 9.43 -13.56 14.42
C GLN A 141 9.32 -13.21 15.90
N ARG A 142 8.77 -14.09 16.74
CA ARG A 142 8.70 -13.86 18.19
C ARG A 142 10.09 -13.70 18.81
N VAL A 143 11.07 -14.51 18.40
CA VAL A 143 12.46 -14.34 18.87
C VAL A 143 13.05 -12.99 18.43
N ALA A 144 12.78 -12.55 17.19
CA ALA A 144 13.23 -11.23 16.71
C ALA A 144 12.56 -10.07 17.45
N MET A 145 11.26 -10.18 17.73
CA MET A 145 10.52 -9.25 18.59
C MET A 145 11.11 -9.23 20.00
N GLY A 146 11.38 -10.39 20.59
CA GLY A 146 12.01 -10.49 21.90
C GLY A 146 13.36 -9.80 21.97
N ARG A 147 14.19 -9.95 20.94
CA ARG A 147 15.46 -9.23 20.84
C ARG A 147 15.28 -7.70 20.83
N ALA A 148 14.22 -7.21 20.19
CA ALA A 148 13.90 -5.78 20.16
C ALA A 148 13.35 -5.29 21.53
N ILE A 149 12.41 -6.04 22.11
CA ILE A 149 11.70 -5.69 23.36
C ILE A 149 12.63 -5.74 24.56
N ALA A 150 13.55 -6.71 24.60
CA ALA A 150 14.42 -6.93 25.75
C ALA A 150 15.18 -5.67 26.17
N ARG A 151 15.47 -4.76 25.23
CA ARG A 151 16.17 -3.48 25.44
C ARG A 151 15.32 -2.36 26.05
N HIS A 152 13.99 -2.48 26.12
CA HIS A 152 13.08 -1.38 26.50
C HIS A 152 13.31 -0.09 25.69
N PRO A 153 13.27 -0.17 24.34
CA PRO A 153 13.55 0.97 23.48
C PRO A 153 12.51 2.08 23.61
N SER A 154 12.89 3.30 23.28
CA SER A 154 11.98 4.46 23.23
C SER A 154 10.97 4.41 22.07
N ALA A 155 11.30 3.68 21.00
CA ALA A 155 10.43 3.41 19.86
C ALA A 155 10.71 2.07 19.18
N PHE A 156 9.67 1.45 18.61
CA PHE A 156 9.75 0.27 17.75
C PHE A 156 9.64 0.64 16.28
N LEU A 157 10.57 0.15 15.46
CA LEU A 157 10.59 0.31 14.02
C LEU A 157 10.44 -1.06 13.36
N MET A 158 9.37 -1.32 12.63
CA MET A 158 9.12 -2.63 12.01
C MET A 158 9.05 -2.52 10.48
N ASP A 159 9.95 -3.20 9.78
CA ASP A 159 10.04 -3.19 8.31
C ASP A 159 9.42 -4.47 7.73
N GLU A 160 8.14 -4.42 7.35
CA GLU A 160 7.37 -5.54 6.78
C GLU A 160 7.52 -6.88 7.55
N PRO A 161 7.33 -6.91 8.89
CA PRO A 161 7.68 -8.07 9.71
C PRO A 161 6.85 -9.32 9.42
N LEU A 162 5.73 -9.19 8.70
CA LEU A 162 4.78 -10.26 8.38
C LEU A 162 4.81 -10.72 6.91
N SER A 163 5.64 -10.12 6.05
CA SER A 163 5.55 -10.34 4.58
C SER A 163 5.87 -11.77 4.14
N ASN A 164 6.67 -12.50 4.92
CA ASN A 164 7.21 -13.81 4.56
C ASN A 164 6.39 -14.99 5.12
N LEU A 165 5.19 -14.72 5.65
CA LEU A 165 4.35 -15.69 6.36
C LEU A 165 3.05 -15.96 5.61
N ASP A 166 2.45 -17.14 5.84
CA ASP A 166 1.15 -17.49 5.27
C ASP A 166 0.02 -16.65 5.88
N ALA A 167 -1.11 -16.56 5.17
CA ALA A 167 -2.22 -15.70 5.56
C ALA A 167 -2.82 -16.01 6.95
N LYS A 168 -2.88 -17.30 7.33
CA LYS A 168 -3.44 -17.72 8.61
C LYS A 168 -2.52 -17.30 9.75
N LEU A 169 -1.22 -17.55 9.60
CA LEU A 169 -0.22 -17.14 10.57
C LEU A 169 -0.11 -15.61 10.68
N ARG A 170 -0.18 -14.89 9.56
CA ARG A 170 -0.19 -13.41 9.53
C ARG A 170 -1.33 -12.83 10.35
N THR A 171 -2.54 -13.37 10.21
CA THR A 171 -3.72 -12.91 10.96
C THR A 171 -3.51 -13.08 12.47
N HIS A 172 -2.98 -14.23 12.89
CA HIS A 172 -2.70 -14.51 14.29
C HIS A 172 -1.62 -13.58 14.86
N LEU A 173 -0.47 -13.46 14.18
CA LEU A 173 0.65 -12.64 14.65
C LEU A 173 0.34 -11.15 14.62
N ARG A 174 -0.54 -10.69 13.71
CA ARG A 174 -1.04 -9.31 13.71
C ARG A 174 -1.76 -8.97 15.00
N ALA A 175 -2.68 -9.83 15.44
CA ALA A 175 -3.38 -9.65 16.71
C ALA A 175 -2.41 -9.65 17.90
N GLU A 176 -1.38 -10.49 17.84
CA GLU A 176 -0.34 -10.56 18.88
C GLU A 176 0.51 -9.28 18.94
N ILE A 177 0.95 -8.74 17.79
CA ILE A 177 1.68 -7.47 17.71
C ILE A 177 0.83 -6.33 18.25
N SER A 178 -0.44 -6.23 17.83
CA SER A 178 -1.36 -5.20 18.31
C SER A 178 -1.49 -5.24 19.84
N ARG A 179 -1.74 -6.42 20.40
CA ARG A 179 -1.83 -6.60 21.86
C ARG A 179 -0.55 -6.20 22.57
N LEU A 180 0.60 -6.67 22.08
CA LEU A 180 1.89 -6.46 22.72
C LEU A 180 2.32 -4.98 22.69
N THR A 181 2.14 -4.32 21.55
CA THR A 181 2.49 -2.90 21.42
C THR A 181 1.56 -2.01 22.25
N ALA A 182 0.27 -2.34 22.34
CA ALA A 182 -0.67 -1.67 23.24
C ALA A 182 -0.30 -1.87 24.72
N GLU A 183 0.09 -3.08 25.12
CA GLU A 183 0.52 -3.39 26.50
C GLU A 183 1.80 -2.66 26.90
N LEU A 184 2.76 -2.54 25.97
CA LEU A 184 4.02 -1.81 26.20
C LEU A 184 3.85 -0.29 26.11
N GLY A 185 2.83 0.17 25.38
CA GLY A 185 2.56 1.58 25.12
C GLY A 185 3.71 2.29 24.41
N VAL A 186 4.56 1.60 23.66
CA VAL A 186 5.77 2.18 23.01
C VAL A 186 5.42 2.77 21.64
N THR A 187 5.96 3.95 21.32
CA THR A 187 5.82 4.57 19.99
C THR A 187 6.26 3.59 18.91
N THR A 188 5.38 3.25 17.97
CA THR A 188 5.62 2.20 16.99
C THR A 188 5.42 2.72 15.58
N ILE A 189 6.41 2.53 14.72
CA ILE A 189 6.31 2.77 13.28
C ILE A 189 6.38 1.43 12.57
N TYR A 190 5.33 1.12 11.81
CA TYR A 190 5.15 -0.15 11.13
C TYR A 190 5.06 0.07 9.63
N VAL A 191 5.96 -0.53 8.85
CA VAL A 191 5.94 -0.46 7.39
C VAL A 191 5.25 -1.69 6.83
N THR A 192 4.31 -1.49 5.91
CA THR A 192 3.66 -2.58 5.18
C THR A 192 3.18 -2.17 3.80
N HIS A 193 2.99 -3.16 2.94
CA HIS A 193 2.26 -3.02 1.69
C HIS A 193 0.84 -3.63 1.78
N ASP A 194 0.50 -4.26 2.92
CA ASP A 194 -0.79 -4.89 3.14
C ASP A 194 -1.77 -3.92 3.81
N GLN A 195 -2.88 -3.69 3.14
CA GLN A 195 -3.91 -2.76 3.61
C GLN A 195 -4.62 -3.28 4.86
N ALA A 196 -4.84 -4.59 4.98
CA ALA A 196 -5.49 -5.15 6.16
C ALA A 196 -4.61 -4.98 7.41
N GLU A 197 -3.28 -5.04 7.27
CA GLU A 197 -2.37 -4.67 8.36
C GLU A 197 -2.54 -3.21 8.75
N ALA A 198 -2.47 -2.29 7.79
CA ALA A 198 -2.62 -0.86 8.05
C ALA A 198 -3.98 -0.52 8.70
N MET A 199 -5.06 -1.15 8.25
CA MET A 199 -6.40 -0.86 8.73
C MET A 199 -6.71 -1.42 10.12
N SER A 200 -5.96 -2.41 10.60
CA SER A 200 -6.25 -3.09 11.87
C SER A 200 -5.21 -2.87 12.97
N LEU A 201 -3.99 -2.41 12.62
CA LEU A 201 -2.92 -2.16 13.59
C LEU A 201 -2.78 -0.69 13.99
N GLY A 202 -2.88 0.22 13.03
CA GLY A 202 -2.46 1.60 13.22
C GLY A 202 -3.52 2.47 13.88
N ASP A 203 -3.12 3.30 14.83
CA ASP A 203 -3.90 4.46 15.28
C ASP A 203 -4.04 5.45 14.11
N ARG A 204 -2.97 5.60 13.33
CA ARG A 204 -2.91 6.40 12.10
C ARG A 204 -2.17 5.63 10.99
N VAL A 205 -2.55 5.95 9.75
CA VAL A 205 -1.97 5.41 8.53
C VAL A 205 -1.45 6.56 7.68
N ALA A 206 -0.16 6.54 7.38
CA ALA A 206 0.49 7.43 6.44
C ALA A 206 0.62 6.74 5.08
N VAL A 207 -0.12 7.23 4.08
CA VAL A 207 -0.12 6.68 2.72
C VAL A 207 0.91 7.39 1.86
N LEU A 208 1.88 6.65 1.32
CA LEU A 208 2.95 7.16 0.46
C LEU A 208 2.79 6.69 -0.98
N ARG A 209 3.09 7.58 -1.92
CA ARG A 209 3.18 7.29 -3.36
C ARG A 209 4.40 7.99 -3.95
N GLY A 210 5.27 7.22 -4.62
CA GLY A 210 6.44 7.79 -5.30
C GLY A 210 7.32 8.69 -4.42
N GLY A 211 7.48 8.36 -3.14
CA GLY A 211 8.25 9.17 -2.19
C GLY A 211 7.52 10.35 -1.56
N VAL A 212 6.26 10.61 -1.97
CA VAL A 212 5.45 11.72 -1.48
C VAL A 212 4.34 11.22 -0.57
N LEU A 213 4.18 11.88 0.58
CA LEU A 213 3.09 11.65 1.51
C LEU A 213 1.76 12.14 0.92
N GLN A 214 0.79 11.25 0.74
CA GLN A 214 -0.50 11.55 0.13
C GLN A 214 -1.53 11.96 1.18
N GLN A 215 -1.59 11.23 2.29
CA GLN A 215 -2.53 11.44 3.39
C GLN A 215 -2.01 10.76 4.65
N VAL A 216 -2.29 11.37 5.81
CA VAL A 216 -2.06 10.75 7.12
C VAL A 216 -3.26 11.00 8.00
N ASP A 217 -3.95 9.94 8.39
CA ASP A 217 -5.12 10.03 9.27
C ASP A 217 -5.40 8.66 9.90
N SER A 218 -6.43 8.56 10.75
CA SER A 218 -6.93 7.28 11.23
C SER A 218 -7.33 6.37 10.07
N PRO A 219 -7.22 5.03 10.21
CA PRO A 219 -7.65 4.08 9.19
C PRO A 219 -9.06 4.35 8.65
N ARG A 220 -9.98 4.66 9.57
CA ARG A 220 -11.38 4.92 9.24
C ARG A 220 -11.55 6.17 8.37
N VAL A 221 -10.84 7.26 8.69
CA VAL A 221 -10.88 8.49 7.89
C VAL A 221 -10.18 8.29 6.54
N VAL A 222 -9.04 7.59 6.48
CA VAL A 222 -8.38 7.27 5.20
C VAL A 222 -9.30 6.49 4.26
N TYR A 223 -10.09 5.56 4.80
CA TYR A 223 -11.07 4.79 4.03
C TYR A 223 -12.28 5.63 3.61
N ALA A 224 -12.91 6.32 4.56
CA ALA A 224 -14.15 7.06 4.32
C ALA A 224 -13.93 8.37 3.57
N LEU A 225 -12.75 8.99 3.71
CA LEU A 225 -12.41 10.31 3.20
C LEU A 225 -11.03 10.32 2.55
N PRO A 226 -10.84 9.59 1.45
CA PRO A 226 -9.61 9.65 0.69
C PRO A 226 -9.41 11.07 0.14
N ARG A 227 -8.23 11.64 0.35
CA ARG A 227 -7.88 13.01 -0.08
C ARG A 227 -7.79 13.14 -1.59
N ASN A 228 -7.38 12.08 -2.27
CA ASN A 228 -7.21 12.03 -3.72
C ASN A 228 -7.57 10.65 -4.28
N VAL A 229 -7.67 10.57 -5.60
CA VAL A 229 -8.07 9.37 -6.33
C VAL A 229 -7.12 8.19 -6.09
N PHE A 230 -5.83 8.47 -5.87
CA PHE A 230 -4.86 7.42 -5.57
C PHE A 230 -5.16 6.77 -4.22
N VAL A 231 -5.37 7.55 -3.16
CA VAL A 231 -5.72 7.00 -1.84
C VAL A 231 -7.04 6.22 -1.93
N ALA A 232 -8.04 6.75 -2.63
CA ALA A 232 -9.31 6.06 -2.83
C ALA A 232 -9.15 4.70 -3.53
N ALA A 233 -8.32 4.67 -4.56
CA ALA A 233 -8.08 3.49 -5.39
C ALA A 233 -7.12 2.47 -4.77
N PHE A 234 -6.20 2.94 -3.93
CA PHE A 234 -5.23 2.12 -3.24
C PHE A 234 -5.81 1.49 -1.97
N ILE A 235 -6.83 2.08 -1.36
CA ILE A 235 -7.40 1.64 -0.08
C ILE A 235 -8.77 0.99 -0.26
N GLY A 236 -8.87 -0.27 0.15
CA GLY A 236 -10.08 -1.09 0.14
C GLY A 236 -9.87 -2.38 -0.65
N THR A 237 -10.53 -3.45 -0.18
CA THR A 237 -10.63 -4.72 -0.89
C THR A 237 -12.09 -5.19 -0.87
N PRO A 238 -12.77 -5.31 -2.03
CA PRO A 238 -12.32 -4.98 -3.38
C PRO A 238 -11.92 -3.51 -3.56
N ARG A 239 -11.18 -3.24 -4.66
CA ARG A 239 -10.84 -1.87 -5.04
C ARG A 239 -12.10 -1.07 -5.32
N ILE A 240 -12.04 0.24 -5.05
CA ILE A 240 -13.10 1.17 -5.45
C ILE A 240 -13.28 1.11 -6.99
N ASN A 241 -14.53 1.20 -7.43
CA ASN A 241 -14.84 1.36 -8.85
C ASN A 241 -14.57 2.79 -9.25
N LEU A 242 -13.76 2.99 -10.30
CA LEU A 242 -13.45 4.31 -10.83
C LEU A 242 -13.99 4.40 -12.24
N LEU A 243 -14.94 5.32 -12.44
CA LEU A 243 -15.66 5.52 -13.68
C LEU A 243 -15.43 6.94 -14.19
N ARG A 244 -15.43 7.12 -15.50
CA ARG A 244 -15.47 8.46 -16.11
C ARG A 244 -16.90 8.99 -16.05
N GLY A 245 -17.04 10.19 -15.49
CA GLY A 245 -18.30 10.92 -15.40
C GLY A 245 -18.24 12.24 -16.16
N LEU A 246 -19.39 12.74 -16.61
CA LEU A 246 -19.51 14.11 -17.11
C LEU A 246 -20.56 14.83 -16.26
N VAL A 247 -20.17 15.97 -15.68
CA VAL A 247 -21.08 16.77 -14.85
C VAL A 247 -21.99 17.61 -15.74
N ARG A 248 -23.29 17.55 -15.46
CA ARG A 248 -24.33 18.38 -16.07
C ARG A 248 -25.11 19.11 -14.98
N ALA A 249 -24.97 20.41 -14.96
CA ALA A 249 -25.55 21.36 -14.02
C ALA A 249 -26.31 22.43 -14.81
N PRO A 250 -27.50 22.10 -15.37
CA PRO A 250 -28.35 23.10 -16.00
C PRO A 250 -28.77 24.16 -14.97
N LEU A 251 -29.02 25.40 -15.43
CA LEU A 251 -29.49 26.48 -14.57
C LEU A 251 -30.88 26.17 -13.98
N ASP A 252 -31.76 25.56 -14.79
CA ASP A 252 -33.17 25.31 -14.47
C ASP A 252 -33.49 23.81 -14.32
N GLY A 253 -32.59 23.03 -13.71
CA GLY A 253 -32.85 21.59 -13.52
C GLY A 253 -31.92 20.90 -12.52
N ALA A 254 -32.20 19.62 -12.31
CA ALA A 254 -31.42 18.79 -11.41
C ALA A 254 -30.00 18.59 -11.94
N MET A 255 -29.02 18.68 -11.04
CA MET A 255 -27.65 18.30 -11.38
C MET A 255 -27.56 16.79 -11.57
N THR A 256 -26.81 16.38 -12.61
CA THR A 256 -26.58 14.97 -12.91
C THR A 256 -25.12 14.71 -13.23
N ILE A 257 -24.67 13.49 -12.97
CA ILE A 257 -23.38 12.98 -13.43
C ILE A 257 -23.68 11.82 -14.38
N SER A 258 -23.29 11.93 -15.65
CA SER A 258 -23.51 10.84 -16.59
C SER A 258 -22.41 9.79 -16.49
N LEU A 259 -22.79 8.53 -16.34
CA LEU A 259 -21.93 7.35 -16.41
C LEU A 259 -22.25 6.61 -17.71
N GLY A 260 -21.50 6.91 -18.77
CA GLY A 260 -21.82 6.44 -20.12
C GLY A 260 -23.20 6.93 -20.58
N LYS A 261 -24.16 6.01 -20.72
CA LYS A 261 -25.55 6.31 -21.11
C LYS A 261 -26.50 6.49 -19.91
N GLN A 262 -26.03 6.24 -18.70
CA GLN A 262 -26.82 6.31 -17.47
C GLN A 262 -26.54 7.62 -16.73
N PHE A 263 -27.45 8.05 -15.86
CA PHE A 263 -27.34 9.34 -15.17
C PHE A 263 -27.57 9.18 -13.67
N LEU A 264 -26.60 9.63 -12.88
CA LEU A 264 -26.76 9.80 -11.45
C LEU A 264 -27.36 11.17 -11.17
N ARG A 265 -28.63 11.24 -10.79
CA ARG A 265 -29.28 12.49 -10.37
C ARG A 265 -28.90 12.82 -8.94
N LEU A 266 -28.28 13.98 -8.73
CA LEU A 266 -27.88 14.44 -7.40
C LEU A 266 -29.11 14.88 -6.57
N PRO A 267 -29.06 14.77 -5.23
CA PRO A 267 -30.18 15.11 -4.37
C PRO A 267 -30.42 16.63 -4.35
N GLU A 268 -31.69 17.00 -4.17
CA GLU A 268 -32.10 18.38 -3.95
C GLU A 268 -32.69 18.50 -2.52
N PRO A 269 -32.28 19.49 -1.71
CA PRO A 269 -31.30 20.53 -2.02
C PRO A 269 -29.86 19.99 -2.10
N LEU A 270 -29.05 20.60 -2.97
CA LEU A 270 -27.63 20.26 -3.13
C LEU A 270 -26.86 20.66 -1.86
N SER A 271 -26.03 19.76 -1.34
CA SER A 271 -25.05 20.10 -0.30
C SER A 271 -24.05 21.15 -0.82
N LEU A 272 -23.36 21.85 0.09
CA LEU A 272 -22.34 22.84 -0.25
C LEU A 272 -21.31 22.26 -1.24
N ASP A 273 -20.88 21.05 -0.96
CA ASP A 273 -19.92 20.37 -1.81
C ASP A 273 -20.54 19.98 -3.16
N HIS A 274 -21.79 19.50 -3.24
CA HIS A 274 -22.44 19.27 -4.54
C HIS A 274 -22.52 20.55 -5.39
N GLN A 275 -22.54 21.74 -4.78
CA GLN A 275 -22.48 23.01 -5.51
C GLN A 275 -21.12 23.24 -6.16
N LEU A 276 -20.02 22.72 -5.58
CA LEU A 276 -18.68 22.79 -6.19
C LEU A 276 -18.61 22.02 -7.51
N LEU A 277 -19.41 20.96 -7.69
CA LEU A 277 -19.52 20.27 -8.98
C LEU A 277 -20.01 21.19 -10.10
N ARG A 278 -20.74 22.29 -9.79
CA ARG A 278 -21.17 23.24 -10.83
C ARG A 278 -19.98 23.85 -11.57
N VAL A 279 -18.84 24.03 -10.90
CA VAL A 279 -17.60 24.54 -11.52
C VAL A 279 -17.06 23.55 -12.56
N GLN A 280 -17.41 22.27 -12.45
CA GLN A 280 -17.02 21.21 -13.37
C GLN A 280 -18.04 21.00 -14.50
N GLN A 281 -18.96 21.94 -14.71
CA GLN A 281 -19.96 21.86 -15.77
C GLN A 281 -19.31 21.57 -17.13
N GLY A 282 -19.74 20.48 -17.78
CA GLY A 282 -19.22 20.06 -19.08
C GLY A 282 -17.81 19.47 -19.07
N ARG A 283 -17.20 19.25 -17.90
CA ARG A 283 -15.88 18.62 -17.76
C ARG A 283 -16.00 17.14 -17.38
N GLU A 284 -15.08 16.33 -17.89
CA GLU A 284 -14.92 14.95 -17.47
C GLU A 284 -14.32 14.91 -16.05
N VAL A 285 -14.95 14.15 -15.17
CA VAL A 285 -14.56 13.90 -13.77
C VAL A 285 -14.38 12.40 -13.56
N ILE A 286 -13.68 12.02 -12.50
CA ILE A 286 -13.58 10.63 -12.07
C ILE A 286 -14.59 10.39 -10.94
N VAL A 287 -15.45 9.40 -11.13
CA VAL A 287 -16.45 8.99 -10.16
C VAL A 287 -15.98 7.72 -9.47
N GLY A 288 -15.84 7.78 -8.15
CA GLY A 288 -15.49 6.67 -7.28
C GLY A 288 -16.72 6.09 -6.59
N LEU A 289 -16.93 4.78 -6.71
CA LEU A 289 -17.99 4.03 -6.02
C LEU A 289 -17.39 2.79 -5.35
N ARG A 290 -17.46 2.70 -4.02
CA ARG A 290 -17.03 1.49 -3.32
C ARG A 290 -17.97 0.33 -3.63
N SER A 291 -17.49 -0.91 -3.44
CA SER A 291 -18.27 -2.11 -3.75
C SER A 291 -19.58 -2.21 -2.94
N GLU A 292 -19.60 -1.61 -1.77
CA GLU A 292 -20.73 -1.51 -0.84
C GLU A 292 -21.62 -0.28 -1.08
N ALA A 293 -21.19 0.66 -1.93
CA ALA A 293 -21.98 1.85 -2.28
C ALA A 293 -23.14 1.52 -3.25
N VAL A 294 -23.20 0.28 -3.74
CA VAL A 294 -24.19 -0.16 -4.72
C VAL A 294 -24.89 -1.39 -4.19
N ARG A 295 -26.22 -1.40 -4.25
CA ARG A 295 -27.04 -2.52 -3.81
C ARG A 295 -27.87 -3.07 -4.96
N ILE A 296 -27.99 -4.38 -5.02
CA ILE A 296 -28.85 -5.07 -5.97
C ILE A 296 -30.28 -5.07 -5.42
N ALA A 297 -31.16 -4.29 -6.06
CA ALA A 297 -32.58 -4.24 -5.68
C ALA A 297 -33.41 -3.56 -6.78
N LYS A 298 -34.72 -3.84 -6.76
CA LYS A 298 -35.69 -3.18 -7.64
C LYS A 298 -35.66 -1.67 -7.41
N HIS A 299 -35.84 -0.89 -8.49
CA HIS A 299 -35.89 0.58 -8.42
C HIS A 299 -36.97 1.11 -7.47
N SER A 300 -38.07 0.38 -7.31
CA SER A 300 -39.15 0.72 -6.36
C SER A 300 -38.75 0.62 -4.89
N ALA A 301 -37.61 0.00 -4.57
CA ALA A 301 -37.06 -0.13 -3.22
C ALA A 301 -35.93 0.89 -2.95
N ALA A 302 -35.83 1.94 -3.76
CA ALA A 302 -34.91 3.05 -3.57
C ALA A 302 -35.18 3.76 -2.24
N ARG A 303 -34.13 3.89 -1.42
CA ARG A 303 -34.12 4.70 -0.21
C ARG A 303 -33.84 6.17 -0.58
N PRO A 304 -34.17 7.13 0.30
CA PRO A 304 -33.73 8.52 0.10
C PRO A 304 -32.21 8.59 -0.09
N GLY A 305 -31.76 9.24 -1.16
CA GLY A 305 -30.33 9.33 -1.52
C GLY A 305 -29.81 8.21 -2.43
N GLU A 306 -30.59 7.17 -2.69
CA GLU A 306 -30.23 6.13 -3.67
C GLU A 306 -30.72 6.51 -5.09
N VAL A 307 -29.89 6.26 -6.11
CA VAL A 307 -30.24 6.47 -7.52
C VAL A 307 -30.27 5.15 -8.28
N PRO A 308 -31.36 4.86 -9.03
CA PRO A 308 -31.43 3.65 -9.83
C PRO A 308 -30.54 3.71 -11.06
N ILE A 309 -29.76 2.65 -11.26
CA ILE A 309 -29.07 2.34 -12.52
C ILE A 309 -29.37 0.88 -12.89
N THR A 310 -28.85 0.44 -14.03
CA THR A 310 -28.97 -0.93 -14.51
C THR A 310 -27.59 -1.47 -14.90
N GLY A 311 -27.29 -2.70 -14.52
CA GLY A 311 -26.06 -3.39 -14.90
C GLY A 311 -26.36 -4.72 -15.58
N LEU A 312 -25.51 -5.11 -16.53
CA LEU A 312 -25.48 -6.46 -17.08
C LEU A 312 -24.43 -7.28 -16.33
N VAL A 313 -24.81 -8.44 -15.78
CA VAL A 313 -23.86 -9.33 -15.09
C VAL A 313 -22.89 -9.94 -16.11
N GLU A 314 -21.59 -9.63 -15.98
CA GLU A 314 -20.54 -10.25 -16.80
C GLU A 314 -19.82 -11.37 -16.05
N HIS A 315 -19.64 -11.23 -14.73
CA HIS A 315 -18.96 -12.25 -13.93
C HIS A 315 -19.50 -12.27 -12.50
N VAL A 316 -19.55 -13.46 -11.90
CA VAL A 316 -19.97 -13.67 -10.51
C VAL A 316 -18.90 -14.49 -9.83
N GLU A 317 -18.28 -13.93 -8.80
CA GLU A 317 -17.20 -14.56 -8.05
C GLU A 317 -17.70 -14.89 -6.64
N PHE A 318 -17.68 -16.18 -6.28
CA PHE A 318 -18.12 -16.64 -4.96
C PHE A 318 -16.92 -16.80 -4.03
N GLN A 319 -16.93 -16.10 -2.89
CA GLN A 319 -15.85 -16.09 -1.89
C GLN A 319 -16.27 -16.70 -0.55
N GLY A 320 -17.28 -17.58 -0.57
CA GLY A 320 -17.80 -18.24 0.62
C GLY A 320 -18.84 -17.39 1.35
N HIS A 321 -18.36 -16.36 2.07
CA HIS A 321 -19.20 -15.47 2.89
C HIS A 321 -19.78 -14.29 2.10
N GLU A 322 -19.22 -14.00 0.93
CA GLU A 322 -19.66 -12.93 0.03
C GLU A 322 -19.60 -13.35 -1.44
N ILE A 323 -20.30 -12.59 -2.28
CA ILE A 323 -20.23 -12.65 -3.73
C ILE A 323 -19.78 -11.30 -4.25
N LEU A 324 -18.80 -11.31 -5.15
CA LEU A 324 -18.43 -10.15 -5.95
C LEU A 324 -19.05 -10.29 -7.34
N VAL A 325 -19.86 -9.32 -7.72
CA VAL A 325 -20.55 -9.30 -9.02
C VAL A 325 -19.94 -8.21 -9.88
N HIS A 326 -19.46 -8.60 -11.05
CA HIS A 326 -18.93 -7.69 -12.06
C HIS A 326 -20.06 -7.35 -13.02
N PHE A 327 -20.41 -6.07 -13.07
CA PHE A 327 -21.41 -5.52 -13.95
C PHE A 327 -20.78 -4.72 -15.08
N ASN A 328 -21.44 -4.74 -16.23
CA ASN A 328 -21.26 -3.77 -17.29
C ASN A 328 -22.45 -2.79 -17.27
N THR A 329 -22.16 -1.55 -16.95
CA THR A 329 -23.12 -0.44 -16.90
C THR A 329 -23.06 0.42 -18.15
N GLY A 330 -22.20 0.08 -19.12
CA GLY A 330 -21.92 0.90 -20.30
C GLY A 330 -21.10 2.16 -19.99
N SER A 331 -20.47 2.19 -18.81
CA SER A 331 -19.58 3.25 -18.35
C SER A 331 -18.16 2.99 -18.84
N SER A 332 -17.32 4.03 -18.84
CA SER A 332 -15.90 3.87 -19.15
C SER A 332 -15.09 3.85 -17.85
N PRO A 333 -14.22 2.87 -17.61
CA PRO A 333 -13.36 2.87 -16.44
C PRO A 333 -12.35 4.02 -16.51
N ALA A 334 -12.08 4.64 -15.37
CA ALA A 334 -10.99 5.60 -15.21
C ALA A 334 -9.71 4.85 -14.80
N VAL A 335 -8.57 5.25 -15.39
CA VAL A 335 -7.27 4.63 -15.10
C VAL A 335 -6.51 5.55 -14.18
N VAL A 336 -6.11 5.04 -13.02
CA VAL A 336 -5.15 5.73 -12.14
C VAL A 336 -3.79 5.09 -12.33
N PRO A 337 -2.78 5.82 -12.83
CA PRO A 337 -1.44 5.27 -12.99
C PRO A 337 -0.82 4.92 -11.64
N GLU A 338 0.09 3.93 -11.63
CA GLU A 338 0.95 3.57 -10.48
C GLU A 338 0.21 3.04 -9.23
N LEU A 339 -0.99 2.47 -9.40
CA LEU A 339 -1.69 1.78 -8.30
C LEU A 339 -0.96 0.50 -7.84
N GLU A 340 -0.25 -0.15 -8.75
CA GLU A 340 0.63 -1.27 -8.45
C GLU A 340 2.02 -0.96 -9.03
N ALA A 341 3.08 -1.42 -8.34
CA ALA A 341 4.40 -1.43 -8.93
C ALA A 341 4.38 -2.31 -10.18
N PRO A 342 5.12 -1.98 -11.26
CA PRO A 342 5.25 -2.88 -12.40
C PRO A 342 5.70 -4.24 -11.89
N ARG A 343 4.89 -5.29 -12.09
CA ARG A 343 5.31 -6.65 -11.77
C ARG A 343 6.64 -6.89 -12.50
N PRO A 344 7.70 -7.38 -11.83
CA PRO A 344 8.91 -7.77 -12.54
C PRO A 344 8.49 -8.80 -13.58
N ARG A 345 8.56 -8.44 -14.87
CA ARG A 345 8.35 -9.40 -15.95
C ARG A 345 9.37 -10.50 -15.69
N PRO A 346 8.97 -11.78 -15.59
CA PRO A 346 9.95 -12.85 -15.48
C PRO A 346 10.86 -12.72 -16.70
N GLY A 347 12.10 -12.30 -16.45
CA GLY A 347 13.09 -12.16 -17.50
C GLY A 347 13.17 -13.51 -18.18
N ARG A 348 12.81 -13.59 -19.47
CA ARG A 348 13.11 -14.76 -20.29
C ARG A 348 14.59 -15.05 -20.04
N PRO A 349 14.96 -16.26 -19.58
CA PRO A 349 16.37 -16.57 -19.37
C PRO A 349 17.07 -16.30 -20.69
N ALA A 350 18.02 -15.37 -20.67
CA ALA A 350 18.86 -15.11 -21.82
C ALA A 350 19.46 -16.46 -22.21
N ARG A 351 19.03 -17.00 -23.35
CA ARG A 351 19.63 -18.20 -23.94
C ARG A 351 21.10 -17.86 -24.13
N ARG A 352 21.94 -18.32 -23.20
CA ARG A 352 23.39 -18.40 -23.38
C ARG A 352 23.60 -19.26 -24.62
N ARG A 353 23.79 -18.62 -25.77
CA ARG A 353 24.28 -19.29 -26.97
C ARG A 353 25.65 -19.85 -26.58
N ARG A 354 25.70 -21.17 -26.38
CA ARG A 354 26.94 -21.94 -26.28
C ARG A 354 27.72 -21.63 -27.56
N ARG A 355 28.81 -20.87 -27.42
CA ARG A 355 29.74 -20.59 -28.50
C ARG A 355 30.70 -21.77 -28.53
N ASP A 356 30.33 -22.83 -29.24
CA ASP A 356 31.30 -23.88 -29.61
C ASP A 356 32.26 -23.26 -30.63
N GLY A 357 33.38 -22.75 -30.14
CA GLY A 357 34.48 -22.23 -30.93
C GLY A 357 35.73 -23.01 -30.59
N SER A 358 36.10 -23.93 -31.48
CA SER A 358 37.30 -24.76 -31.38
C SER A 358 38.58 -23.94 -31.32
N VAL A 359 39.60 -24.49 -30.67
CA VAL A 359 40.93 -23.91 -30.46
C VAL A 359 41.67 -23.58 -31.77
N LEU A 360 41.13 -23.98 -32.93
CA LEU A 360 41.68 -23.74 -34.26
C LEU A 360 41.34 -22.38 -34.88
N THR A 361 40.40 -21.60 -34.31
CA THR A 361 40.03 -20.29 -34.87
C THR A 361 40.93 -19.13 -34.41
N ARG A 362 41.78 -19.34 -33.38
CA ARG A 362 42.72 -18.29 -32.90
C ARG A 362 44.08 -18.28 -33.60
N LEU A 363 44.31 -19.18 -34.55
CA LEU A 363 45.60 -19.33 -35.25
C LEU A 363 45.56 -19.00 -36.75
N ARG A 364 44.44 -18.47 -37.26
CA ARG A 364 44.28 -18.09 -38.68
C ARG A 364 44.27 -16.58 -38.96
N GLU A 365 44.41 -15.73 -37.95
CA GLU A 365 44.52 -14.26 -38.12
C GLU A 365 45.95 -13.72 -38.01
N ARG A 366 46.94 -14.52 -38.41
CA ARG A 366 48.31 -14.05 -38.64
C ARG A 366 48.90 -14.66 -39.91
N THR A 367 48.28 -14.44 -41.07
CA THR A 367 48.95 -14.45 -42.39
C THR A 367 48.02 -13.94 -43.50
N GLY A 368 48.47 -12.91 -44.23
CA GLY A 368 48.16 -12.59 -45.65
C GLY A 368 46.69 -12.33 -46.04
N ALA A 369 46.25 -11.08 -46.22
CA ALA A 369 46.39 -10.28 -47.44
C ALA A 369 45.64 -10.82 -48.67
N GLY A 370 44.69 -10.03 -49.21
CA GLY A 370 44.19 -10.20 -50.59
C GLY A 370 42.73 -9.82 -50.86
N ARG A 371 42.50 -8.53 -51.18
CA ARG A 371 41.40 -7.89 -51.94
C ARG A 371 40.21 -8.73 -52.47
N ALA A 372 38.99 -8.26 -52.18
CA ALA A 372 37.98 -7.77 -53.15
C ALA A 372 36.71 -7.25 -52.43
N GLY A 373 36.27 -6.01 -52.69
CA GLY A 373 34.87 -5.57 -52.44
C GLY A 373 33.97 -5.95 -53.63
N PRO A 374 32.68 -5.56 -53.73
CA PRO A 374 31.84 -4.67 -52.90
C PRO A 374 30.63 -5.46 -52.28
N VAL A 375 29.77 -4.95 -51.41
CA VAL A 375 28.64 -4.03 -51.64
C VAL A 375 28.06 -3.72 -50.25
N VAL A 376 27.93 -2.43 -49.91
CA VAL A 376 27.15 -2.00 -48.74
C VAL A 376 25.74 -1.73 -49.22
N THR A 377 24.81 -2.64 -48.91
CA THR A 377 23.39 -2.30 -48.88
C THR A 377 23.11 -1.59 -47.56
N LEU A 378 22.85 -0.29 -47.63
CA LEU A 378 22.23 0.46 -46.55
C LEU A 378 20.80 -0.07 -46.41
N ASP A 379 20.53 -0.83 -45.36
CA ASP A 379 19.15 -1.07 -44.91
C ASP A 379 18.67 0.20 -44.19
N ASP A 380 17.59 0.79 -44.71
CA ASP A 380 16.88 1.94 -44.17
C ASP A 380 16.48 1.76 -42.69
N PRO A 381 16.43 2.85 -41.90
CA PRO A 381 15.97 2.79 -40.52
C PRO A 381 14.47 2.54 -40.53
N ARG A 382 14.07 1.28 -40.29
CA ARG A 382 12.65 0.99 -40.05
C ARG A 382 12.22 1.74 -38.80
N ASP A 383 11.18 2.55 -39.00
CA ASP A 383 10.43 3.25 -37.98
C ASP A 383 10.33 2.43 -36.69
N ASN A 384 10.93 2.96 -35.63
CA ASN A 384 10.53 2.62 -34.27
C ASN A 384 9.16 3.26 -34.04
N GLU A 385 8.12 2.69 -34.66
CA GLU A 385 6.76 2.90 -34.18
C GLU A 385 6.73 2.49 -32.71
N VAL A 386 6.60 3.50 -31.85
CA VAL A 386 6.32 3.33 -30.43
C VAL A 386 4.98 2.61 -30.35
N ARG A 387 5.04 1.28 -30.32
CA ARG A 387 3.86 0.44 -30.11
C ARG A 387 3.29 0.84 -28.76
N PRO A 388 2.03 1.29 -28.67
CA PRO A 388 1.44 1.68 -27.40
C PRO A 388 1.55 0.50 -26.42
N PRO A 389 1.74 0.77 -25.12
CA PRO A 389 1.82 -0.30 -24.13
C PRO A 389 0.60 -1.21 -24.31
N SER A 390 0.85 -2.49 -24.51
CA SER A 390 -0.19 -3.51 -24.61
C SER A 390 -1.11 -3.36 -23.39
N ALA A 391 -2.37 -3.01 -23.64
CA ALA A 391 -3.38 -2.84 -22.60
C ALA A 391 -3.34 -4.04 -21.66
N GLU A 392 -3.18 -3.77 -20.36
CA GLU A 392 -3.34 -4.80 -19.34
C GLU A 392 -4.68 -5.51 -19.53
N PRO A 393 -4.76 -6.83 -19.27
CA PRO A 393 -6.02 -7.56 -19.40
C PRO A 393 -7.07 -6.86 -18.53
N ARG A 394 -8.05 -6.23 -19.18
CA ARG A 394 -9.18 -5.60 -18.49
C ARG A 394 -9.91 -6.69 -17.73
N LEU A 395 -10.04 -6.53 -16.42
CA LEU A 395 -11.00 -7.32 -15.66
C LEU A 395 -12.38 -7.11 -16.31
N PRO A 396 -13.20 -8.17 -16.46
CA PRO A 396 -14.56 -8.02 -16.95
C PRO A 396 -15.36 -7.12 -15.98
N GLY A 397 -16.22 -6.26 -16.53
CA GLY A 397 -17.05 -5.29 -15.81
C GLY A 397 -16.41 -3.92 -15.59
N ASP A 398 -17.24 -2.88 -15.63
CA ASP A 398 -16.88 -1.52 -15.23
C ASP A 398 -17.22 -1.25 -13.74
N LEU A 399 -18.08 -2.06 -13.13
CA LEU A 399 -18.55 -1.91 -11.77
C LEU A 399 -18.54 -3.26 -11.03
N ILE A 400 -17.80 -3.34 -9.93
CA ILE A 400 -17.76 -4.46 -9.00
C ILE A 400 -18.64 -4.13 -7.79
N VAL A 401 -19.60 -5.01 -7.50
CA VAL A 401 -20.54 -4.85 -6.39
C VAL A 401 -20.42 -6.04 -5.45
N ARG A 402 -20.34 -5.76 -4.15
CA ARG A 402 -20.32 -6.76 -3.09
C ARG A 402 -21.75 -7.07 -2.66
N THR A 403 -22.10 -8.35 -2.58
CA THR A 403 -23.44 -8.79 -2.16
C THR A 403 -23.41 -10.11 -1.40
N THR A 404 -24.53 -10.46 -0.76
CA THR A 404 -24.71 -11.70 -0.02
C THR A 404 -24.93 -12.93 -0.94
N PRO A 405 -24.60 -14.15 -0.47
CA PRO A 405 -24.71 -15.38 -1.28
C PRO A 405 -26.11 -15.85 -1.68
N ASP A 406 -27.15 -15.25 -1.14
CA ASP A 406 -28.55 -15.66 -1.32
C ASP A 406 -29.15 -15.25 -2.68
N LEU A 407 -28.47 -14.38 -3.42
CA LEU A 407 -28.92 -13.90 -4.71
C LEU A 407 -28.52 -14.84 -5.85
N ALA A 408 -29.51 -15.41 -6.53
CA ALA A 408 -29.31 -16.23 -7.73
C ALA A 408 -29.04 -15.36 -8.98
N LEU A 409 -27.79 -14.96 -9.17
CA LEU A 409 -27.34 -14.17 -10.33
C LEU A 409 -26.71 -15.06 -11.41
N ARG A 410 -26.93 -14.73 -12.68
CA ARG A 410 -26.38 -15.46 -13.83
C ARG A 410 -25.72 -14.50 -14.82
N HIS A 411 -24.74 -15.00 -15.55
CA HIS A 411 -24.11 -14.28 -16.67
C HIS A 411 -25.18 -13.77 -17.65
N SER A 412 -24.97 -12.56 -18.18
CA SER A 412 -25.88 -11.84 -19.07
C SER A 412 -27.24 -11.48 -18.46
N MET A 413 -27.43 -11.59 -17.15
CA MET A 413 -28.64 -11.11 -16.50
C MET A 413 -28.60 -9.59 -16.39
N GLN A 414 -29.66 -8.91 -16.81
CA GLN A 414 -29.85 -7.48 -16.56
C GLN A 414 -30.46 -7.29 -15.17
N VAL A 415 -29.80 -6.50 -14.33
CA VAL A 415 -30.12 -6.37 -12.91
C VAL A 415 -30.27 -4.89 -12.55
N PRO A 416 -31.37 -4.50 -11.87
CA PRO A 416 -31.50 -3.17 -11.32
C PRO A 416 -30.56 -2.99 -10.12
N LEU A 417 -29.87 -1.86 -10.10
CA LEU A 417 -28.93 -1.47 -9.06
C LEU A 417 -29.37 -0.14 -8.46
N LEU A 418 -29.08 0.07 -7.18
CA LEU A 418 -29.30 1.31 -6.46
C LEU A 418 -27.95 1.82 -5.96
N VAL A 419 -27.55 3.00 -6.40
CA VAL A 419 -26.31 3.66 -6.02
C VAL A 419 -26.59 4.61 -4.87
N ASP A 420 -25.95 4.41 -3.72
CA ASP A 420 -26.02 5.33 -2.60
C ASP A 420 -25.08 6.53 -2.83
N LEU A 421 -25.68 7.71 -3.00
CA LEU A 421 -24.91 8.93 -3.24
C LEU A 421 -24.12 9.41 -2.01
N ALA A 422 -24.41 8.93 -0.80
CA ALA A 422 -23.63 9.26 0.38
C ALA A 422 -22.21 8.66 0.32
N HIS A 423 -22.01 7.62 -0.50
CA HIS A 423 -20.74 6.94 -0.73
C HIS A 423 -20.14 7.25 -2.11
N LEU A 424 -20.64 8.28 -2.79
CA LEU A 424 -20.14 8.77 -4.07
C LEU A 424 -18.93 9.68 -3.85
N PHE A 425 -17.80 9.32 -4.47
CA PHE A 425 -16.63 10.17 -4.55
C PHE A 425 -16.53 10.81 -5.94
N VAL A 426 -16.19 12.09 -6.00
CA VAL A 426 -15.89 12.75 -7.28
C VAL A 426 -14.52 13.40 -7.20
N PHE A 427 -13.67 13.08 -8.17
CA PHE A 427 -12.33 13.64 -8.34
C PHE A 427 -12.22 14.37 -9.67
N ASP A 428 -11.38 15.39 -9.73
CA ASP A 428 -11.06 16.06 -10.98
C ASP A 428 -10.09 15.22 -11.82
N GLN A 429 -9.61 15.79 -12.93
CA GLN A 429 -8.68 15.10 -13.83
C GLN A 429 -7.25 15.03 -13.27
N GLN A 430 -6.92 15.90 -12.32
CA GLN A 430 -5.66 15.91 -11.59
C GLN A 430 -5.66 14.82 -10.50
N GLY A 431 -6.85 14.33 -10.14
CA GLY A 431 -7.06 13.30 -9.13
C GLY A 431 -7.38 13.88 -7.75
N ASP A 432 -7.56 15.19 -7.63
CA ASP A 432 -7.95 15.84 -6.40
C ASP A 432 -9.46 15.68 -6.17
N ARG A 433 -9.86 15.45 -4.93
CA ARG A 433 -11.28 15.26 -4.58
C ARG A 433 -12.04 16.59 -4.68
N ILE A 434 -13.13 16.61 -5.46
CA ILE A 434 -14.01 17.77 -5.64
C ILE A 434 -15.17 17.76 -4.63
N CYS A 435 -15.84 16.62 -4.41
CA CYS A 435 -17.11 16.53 -3.64
C CYS A 435 -17.34 15.17 -2.94
N PRO A 436 -18.23 15.09 -1.92
CA PRO A 436 -18.36 15.94 -0.73
C PRO A 436 -17.92 15.19 0.55
N HIS A 437 -17.60 15.91 1.62
CA HIS A 437 -17.49 15.34 2.96
C HIS A 437 -18.92 14.91 3.37
N PRO A 438 -19.16 13.65 3.77
CA PRO A 438 -20.48 13.26 4.20
C PRO A 438 -20.83 14.08 5.46
N ALA A 439 -22.04 14.64 5.50
CA ALA A 439 -22.50 15.50 6.60
C ALA A 439 -22.45 14.79 7.97
N ARG A 440 -22.49 13.45 7.93
CA ARG A 440 -22.06 12.53 8.98
C ARG A 440 -21.24 11.46 8.31
N LEU A 441 -20.09 11.13 8.87
CA LEU A 441 -19.37 9.93 8.44
C LEU A 441 -20.24 8.71 8.77
N PRO A 442 -20.66 7.92 7.77
CA PRO A 442 -21.34 6.66 8.04
C PRO A 442 -20.41 5.83 8.93
N ASP A 443 -20.95 5.30 10.03
CA ASP A 443 -20.24 4.40 10.96
C ASP A 443 -19.06 5.01 11.76
N LEU A 444 -19.01 6.34 11.95
CA LEU A 444 -18.07 6.99 12.90
C LEU A 444 -18.72 7.67 14.10
N GLY A 445 -20.02 7.44 14.30
CA GLY A 445 -20.73 7.81 15.52
C GLY A 445 -20.92 6.59 16.42
N GLU A 446 -19.90 6.28 17.21
CA GLU A 446 -19.90 5.82 18.62
C GLU A 446 -18.49 5.37 19.03
#